data_AF-A0A2D9N0V7-F1
#
_entry.id   AF-A0A2D9N0V7-F1
#
_cell.length_a   1.000
_cell.length_b   1.000
_cell.length_c   1.000
_cell.angle_alpha   90.00
_cell.angle_beta   90.00
_cell.angle_gamma   90.00
#
_symmetry.space_group_name_H-M   'P 1'
#
loop_
_entity.id
_entity.type
_entity.pdbx_description
1 polymer ?
#
loop_
_entity_poly.entity_id
_entity_poly.type
_entity_poly.pdbx_seq_one_letter_code
_entity_poly.pdbx_strand_id
1 'polypeptide(L)' 'MTLTEKILARAAGKGEVTSGENVWVNVDTLMTHDVCGPGTIGVFKREF' A
#
# COMPACT_ATOMS: atom_id res chain seq x y z
N MET A 1 20.08 3.68 -2.57
CA MET A 1 18.78 3.00 -2.48
C MET A 1 18.93 1.55 -2.03
N THR A 2 18.34 1.23 -0.88
CA THR A 2 18.09 -0.14 -0.39
C THR A 2 17.07 -0.87 -1.28
N LEU A 3 16.87 -2.17 -1.05
CA LEU A 3 15.82 -2.93 -1.75
C LEU A 3 14.42 -2.37 -1.48
N THR A 4 14.13 -2.02 -0.22
CA THR A 4 12.84 -1.43 0.17
C THR A 4 12.58 -0.11 -0.55
N GLU A 5 13.58 0.78 -0.61
CA GLU A 5 13.47 2.06 -1.34
C GLU A 5 13.20 1.84 -2.84
N LYS A 6 13.83 0.85 -3.48
CA LYS A 6 13.56 0.54 -4.89
C LYS A 6 12.13 0.04 -5.12
N ILE A 7 11.62 -0.82 -4.24
CA ILE A 7 10.25 -1.36 -4.35
C ILE A 7 9.23 -0.23 -4.19
N LEU A 8 9.40 0.61 -3.15
CA LEU A 8 8.51 1.74 -2.89
C LEU A 8 8.59 2.81 -4.00
N ALA A 9 9.79 3.15 -4.48
CA ALA A 9 9.95 4.09 -5.60
C ALA A 9 9.22 3.60 -6.85
N ARG A 10 9.38 2.31 -7.21
CA ARG A 10 8.65 1.70 -8.33
C ARG A 10 7.13 1.77 -8.11
N ALA A 11 6.63 1.36 -6.95
CA ALA A 11 5.20 1.34 -6.66
C ALA A 11 4.57 2.75 -6.61
N ALA A 12 5.37 3.77 -6.28
CA ALA A 12 4.99 5.19 -6.28
C ALA A 12 5.17 5.88 -7.65
N GLY A 13 5.74 5.21 -8.66
CA GLY A 13 6.07 5.82 -9.95
C GLY A 13 7.18 6.89 -9.88
N LYS A 14 8.07 6.79 -8.89
CA LYS A 14 9.19 7.72 -8.65
C LYS A 14 10.53 7.10 -9.06
N GLY A 15 11.52 7.96 -9.37
CA GLY A 15 12.88 7.52 -9.68
C GLY A 15 13.67 7.07 -8.44
N GLU A 16 13.39 7.67 -7.29
CA GLU A 16 13.96 7.33 -5.99
C GLU A 16 13.00 7.73 -4.86
N VAL A 17 13.23 7.15 -3.68
CA VAL A 17 12.63 7.57 -2.41
C VAL A 17 13.68 7.42 -1.32
N THR A 18 13.53 8.15 -0.22
CA THR A 18 14.45 8.08 0.94
C THR A 18 13.71 7.76 2.23
N SER A 19 14.41 7.15 3.20
CA SER A 19 13.84 6.86 4.52
C SER A 19 13.28 8.11 5.21
N GLY A 20 12.02 8.03 5.66
CA GLY A 20 11.29 9.14 6.30
C GLY A 20 10.38 9.92 5.35
N GLU A 21 10.43 9.65 4.04
CA GLU A 21 9.52 10.24 3.07
C GLU A 21 8.14 9.55 3.10
N ASN A 22 7.06 10.34 3.10
CA ASN A 22 5.70 9.82 2.88
C ASN A 22 5.40 9.75 1.39
N VAL A 23 5.00 8.58 0.91
CA VAL A 23 4.69 8.34 -0.51
C VAL A 23 3.37 7.61 -0.69
N TRP A 24 2.64 7.95 -1.74
CA TRP A 24 1.50 7.16 -2.22
C TRP A 24 2.00 6.07 -3.15
N VAL A 25 1.49 4.86 -2.99
CA VAL A 25 1.87 3.69 -3.79
C VAL A 25 0.65 3.00 -4.36
N ASN A 26 0.81 2.39 -5.52
CA ASN A 26 -0.18 1.45 -6.05
C ASN A 26 -0.03 0.10 -5.34
N VAL A 27 -1.11 -0.39 -4.75
CA VAL A 27 -1.14 -1.68 -4.06
C VAL A 27 -1.31 -2.79 -5.08
N ASP A 28 -0.39 -3.76 -5.10
CA ASP A 28 -0.47 -4.92 -5.99
C ASP A 28 -1.47 -5.98 -5.49
N THR A 29 -1.45 -6.28 -4.19
CA THR A 29 -2.31 -7.29 -3.56
C THR A 29 -2.82 -6.82 -2.20
N LEU A 30 -4.13 -6.85 -2.00
CA LEU A 30 -4.77 -6.66 -0.69
C LEU A 30 -5.28 -8.01 -0.18
N MET A 31 -4.83 -8.42 1.00
CA MET A 31 -5.25 -9.66 1.67
C MET A 31 -5.87 -9.34 3.02
N THR A 32 -6.92 -10.07 3.39
CA THR A 32 -7.54 -10.00 4.72
C THR A 32 -7.75 -11.41 5.28
N HIS A 33 -8.04 -11.51 6.58
CA HIS A 33 -8.31 -12.76 7.29
C HIS A 33 -9.59 -12.62 8.13
N ASP A 34 -10.01 -13.70 8.79
CA ASP A 34 -11.30 -13.81 9.47
C ASP A 34 -11.66 -12.63 10.40
N VAL A 35 -10.76 -12.20 11.29
CA VAL A 35 -11.04 -11.13 12.26
C VAL A 35 -11.12 -9.74 11.60
N CYS A 36 -10.21 -9.43 10.67
CA CYS A 36 -10.16 -8.11 10.02
C CYS A 36 -11.09 -7.98 8.80
N GLY A 37 -11.47 -9.11 8.18
CA GLY A 37 -12.24 -9.17 6.94
C GLY A 37 -13.59 -8.48 7.00
N PRO A 38 -14.47 -8.79 7.97
CA PRO A 38 -15.80 -8.20 8.07
C PRO A 38 -15.77 -6.67 8.14
N GLY A 39 -14.83 -6.11 8.91
CA GLY A 39 -14.67 -4.66 9.04
C GLY A 39 -14.22 -4.00 7.74
N THR A 40 -13.17 -4.53 7.11
CA THR A 40 -12.67 -4.01 5.82
C THR A 40 -13.75 -4.08 4.74
N ILE A 41 -14.45 -5.21 4.60
CA ILE A 41 -15.54 -5.37 3.61
C ILE A 41 -16.67 -4.38 3.88
N GLY A 42 -17.00 -4.14 5.14
CA GLY A 42 -18.01 -3.15 5.53
C GLY A 42 -17.66 -1.72 5.11
N VAL A 43 -16.38 -1.34 5.19
CA VAL A 43 -15.89 -0.04 4.68
C VAL A 43 -16.05 0.02 3.16
N PHE A 44 -15.62 -1.02 2.43
CA PHE A 44 -15.73 -1.03 0.99
C PHE A 44 -17.17 -0.86 0.51
N LYS A 45 -18.13 -1.57 1.11
CA LYS A 45 -19.57 -1.44 0.78
C LYS A 45 -20.17 -0.06 1.05
N ARG A 46 -19.57 0.72 1.97
CA ARG A 46 -20.08 2.04 2.38
C ARG A 46 -19.52 3.15 1.50
N GLU A 47 -18.25 3.05 1.11
CA GLU A 47 -17.52 4.13 0.43
C GLU A 47 -17.44 3.95 -1.09
N PHE A 48 -17.64 2.73 -1.61
CA PHE A 48 -17.53 2.39 -3.04
C PHE A 48 -18.71 1.54 -3.51
#